data_AF-A0A946FM58-F1
#
_entry.id   AF-A0A946FM58-F1
#
_cell.length_a   1.000
_cell.length_b   1.000
_cell.length_c   1.000
_cell.angle_alpha   90.00
_cell.angle_beta   90.00
_cell.angle_gamma   90.00
#
_symmetry.space_group_name_H-M   'P 1'
#
loop_
_entity.id
_entity.type
_entity.pdbx_description
1 polymer ?
#
loop_
_entity_poly.entity_id
_entity_poly.type
_entity_poly.pdbx_seq_one_letter_code
_entity_poly.pdbx_strand_id
1 'polypeptide(L)'
;MITLDGVSKSYRTANGYRVILDDVSILLPTDRHIGVLGRNGAGKSTLLRMISGEEEPDTGKITRRARVSWPLGFTGGFHPALTARENLRFISRIYNSDIEEVTAFVDDFAELGDYFDMPISTLSSGMRARLAFGLSLAMRFDFYLIDEIVSVGDYWFRAKAQAEFDRIRNESGMLLVSHSPATIRKFCDTGLVLRNGLLVMFDALEDAIDFYLDDD
;
A
#
# COMPACT_ATOMS: atom_id res chain seq x y z
N MET A 1 0.24 -15.74 -1.91
CA MET A 1 1.60 -15.66 -1.32
C MET A 1 2.51 -14.78 -2.17
N ILE A 2 3.47 -14.08 -1.56
CA ILE A 2 4.51 -13.29 -2.24
C ILE A 2 5.89 -13.83 -1.82
N THR A 3 6.79 -14.03 -2.76
CA THR A 3 8.13 -14.59 -2.52
C THR A 3 9.18 -13.61 -3.01
N LEU A 4 10.11 -13.23 -2.13
CA LEU A 4 11.35 -12.57 -2.46
C LEU A 4 12.43 -13.65 -2.50
N ASP A 5 13.21 -13.70 -3.59
CA ASP A 5 14.27 -14.67 -3.82
C ASP A 5 15.56 -13.93 -4.22
N GLY A 6 16.54 -13.90 -3.30
CA GLY A 6 17.82 -13.22 -3.45
C GLY A 6 17.73 -11.73 -3.76
N VAL A 7 16.75 -11.03 -3.17
CA VAL A 7 16.40 -9.66 -3.54
C VAL A 7 17.34 -8.65 -2.88
N SER A 8 18.03 -7.86 -3.71
CA SER A 8 18.82 -6.71 -3.26
C SER A 8 18.32 -5.42 -3.89
N LYS A 9 18.42 -4.32 -3.12
CA LYS A 9 18.09 -2.98 -3.60
C LYS A 9 19.02 -1.96 -2.97
N SER A 10 19.53 -1.04 -3.78
CA SER A 10 20.40 0.04 -3.35
C SER A 10 20.12 1.32 -4.13
N TYR A 11 20.48 2.47 -3.55
CA TYR A 11 20.45 3.75 -4.24
C TYR A 11 21.80 4.44 -4.15
N ARG A 12 22.20 5.09 -5.25
CA ARG A 12 23.36 5.96 -5.26
C ARG A 12 23.05 7.25 -4.50
N THR A 13 23.93 7.63 -3.59
CA THR A 13 23.89 8.87 -2.81
C THR A 13 25.19 9.64 -3.00
N ALA A 14 25.25 10.88 -2.49
CA ALA A 14 26.48 11.68 -2.52
C ALA A 14 27.67 10.99 -1.82
N ASN A 15 27.39 10.15 -0.81
CA ASN A 15 28.41 9.50 0.02
C ASN A 15 28.65 8.03 -0.35
N GLY A 16 28.20 7.57 -1.52
CA GLY A 16 28.31 6.17 -1.95
C GLY A 16 26.94 5.51 -2.14
N TYR A 17 26.83 4.22 -1.87
CA TYR A 17 25.57 3.48 -2.01
C TYR A 17 24.86 3.35 -0.66
N ARG A 18 23.54 3.57 -0.67
CA ARG A 18 22.65 3.24 0.43
C ARG A 18 21.96 1.93 0.11
N VAL A 19 22.31 0.89 0.85
CA VAL A 19 21.67 -0.43 0.76
C VAL A 19 20.32 -0.38 1.47
N ILE A 20 19.29 -0.90 0.81
CA ILE A 20 17.91 -0.98 1.30
C ILE A 20 17.54 -2.42 1.61
N LEU A 21 17.87 -3.34 0.69
CA LEU A 21 17.81 -4.78 0.88
C LEU A 21 19.12 -5.41 0.38
N ASP A 22 19.58 -6.45 1.06
CA ASP A 22 20.80 -7.18 0.72
C ASP A 22 20.54 -8.69 0.76
N ASP A 23 20.44 -9.30 -0.42
CA ASP A 23 20.24 -10.74 -0.65
C ASP A 23 19.09 -11.36 0.15
N VAL A 24 17.95 -10.66 0.17
CA VAL A 24 16.80 -11.04 1.00
C VAL A 24 15.97 -12.12 0.32
N SER A 25 15.84 -13.25 0.99
CA SER A 25 14.97 -14.36 0.60
C SER A 25 13.91 -14.61 1.68
N ILE A 26 12.65 -14.29 1.39
CA ILE A 26 11.57 -14.40 2.37
C ILE A 26 10.23 -14.70 1.71
N LEU A 27 9.37 -15.37 2.46
CA LEU A 27 7.99 -15.62 2.08
C LEU A 27 7.03 -14.74 2.88
N LEU A 28 6.20 -13.99 2.17
CA LEU A 28 5.12 -13.20 2.77
C LEU A 28 3.77 -13.93 2.55
N PRO A 29 3.10 -14.37 3.62
CA PRO A 29 1.74 -14.89 3.53
C PRO A 29 0.79 -13.75 3.13
N THR A 30 -0.19 -14.05 2.26
CA THR A 30 -1.14 -13.03 1.74
C THR A 30 -2.51 -13.10 2.40
N ASP A 31 -2.67 -14.02 3.34
CA ASP A 31 -3.86 -14.25 4.16
C ASP A 31 -3.70 -13.68 5.58
N ARG A 32 -2.65 -12.90 5.83
CA ARG A 32 -2.34 -12.30 7.14
C ARG A 32 -2.29 -10.78 7.08
N HIS A 33 -2.38 -10.15 8.26
CA HIS A 33 -2.17 -8.73 8.43
C HIS A 33 -0.77 -8.49 9.00
N ILE A 34 0.15 -8.11 8.11
CA ILE A 34 1.57 -8.00 8.39
C ILE A 34 1.91 -6.53 8.62
N GLY A 35 2.44 -6.22 9.80
CA GLY A 35 2.95 -4.90 10.16
C GLY A 35 4.43 -4.77 9.84
N VAL A 36 4.83 -3.75 9.08
CA VAL A 36 6.23 -3.50 8.75
C VAL A 36 6.85 -2.49 9.71
N LEU A 37 7.84 -2.94 10.47
CA LEU A 37 8.59 -2.16 11.44
C LEU A 37 9.98 -1.86 10.89
N GLY A 38 10.53 -0.72 11.29
CA GLY A 38 11.87 -0.30 10.89
C GLY A 38 12.05 1.21 11.01
N ARG A 39 13.29 1.65 11.15
CA ARG A 39 13.62 3.07 11.36
C ARG A 39 13.24 3.95 10.16
N ASN A 40 13.18 5.26 10.37
CA ASN A 40 12.96 6.21 9.28
C ASN A 40 14.09 6.10 8.26
N GLY A 41 13.73 5.97 6.98
CA GLY A 41 14.69 5.73 5.91
C GLY A 41 15.27 4.30 5.86
N ALA A 42 14.76 3.34 6.64
CA ALA A 42 15.15 1.93 6.50
C ALA A 42 14.77 1.32 5.13
N GLY A 43 13.84 1.94 4.41
CA GLY A 43 13.42 1.52 3.07
C GLY A 43 12.04 0.87 2.99
N LYS A 44 11.18 1.05 4.01
CA LYS A 44 9.82 0.49 4.04
C LYS A 44 8.97 0.86 2.81
N SER A 45 8.97 2.13 2.40
CA SER A 45 8.25 2.54 1.18
C SER A 45 8.89 1.98 -0.09
N THR A 46 10.21 1.77 -0.12
CA THR A 46 10.88 1.07 -1.23
C THR A 46 10.47 -0.40 -1.27
N LEU A 47 10.36 -1.07 -0.12
CA LEU A 47 9.80 -2.42 -0.03
C LEU A 47 8.36 -2.46 -0.56
N LEU A 48 7.50 -1.51 -0.17
CA LEU A 48 6.13 -1.45 -0.70
C LEU A 48 6.10 -1.28 -2.22
N ARG A 49 6.88 -0.37 -2.80
CA ARG A 49 6.96 -0.19 -4.26
C ARG A 49 7.50 -1.43 -4.97
N MET A 50 8.50 -2.09 -4.38
CA MET A 50 9.01 -3.34 -4.91
C MET A 50 7.98 -4.45 -4.82
N ILE A 51 7.14 -4.51 -3.79
CA ILE A 51 6.06 -5.48 -3.66
C ILE A 51 4.88 -5.15 -4.58
N SER A 52 4.53 -3.87 -4.80
CA SER A 52 3.49 -3.48 -5.75
C SER A 52 3.91 -3.69 -7.21
N GLY A 53 5.21 -3.73 -7.47
CA GLY A 53 5.77 -3.83 -8.83
C GLY A 53 5.98 -2.46 -9.48
N GLU A 54 5.84 -1.37 -8.74
CA GLU A 54 6.21 -0.02 -9.17
C GLU A 54 7.72 0.15 -9.36
N GLU A 55 8.51 -0.65 -8.64
CA GLU A 55 9.96 -0.58 -8.67
C GLU A 55 10.57 -1.98 -8.76
N GLU A 56 11.55 -2.18 -9.64
CA GLU A 56 12.27 -3.46 -9.76
C GLU A 56 13.43 -3.54 -8.76
N PRO A 57 13.73 -4.74 -8.23
CA PRO A 57 14.94 -4.95 -7.45
C PRO A 57 16.19 -4.83 -8.35
N ASP A 58 17.35 -4.56 -7.75
CA ASP A 58 18.61 -4.48 -8.51
C ASP A 58 19.09 -5.90 -8.90
N THR A 59 18.87 -6.86 -8.00
CA THR A 59 19.11 -8.29 -8.20
C THR A 59 18.03 -9.13 -7.54
N GLY A 60 17.92 -10.39 -7.93
CA GLY A 60 16.92 -11.31 -7.39
C GLY A 60 15.55 -11.17 -8.07
N LYS A 61 14.52 -11.76 -7.47
CA LYS A 61 13.18 -11.80 -8.05
C LYS A 61 12.08 -11.72 -6.99
N ILE A 62 11.03 -10.98 -7.32
CA ILE A 62 9.78 -10.94 -6.54
C ILE A 62 8.68 -11.64 -7.34
N THR A 63 8.17 -12.74 -6.81
CA THR A 63 7.08 -13.52 -7.41
C THR A 63 5.80 -13.33 -6.60
N ARG A 64 4.69 -13.01 -7.27
CA ARG A 64 3.38 -12.80 -6.65
C ARG A 64 2.42 -13.87 -7.15
N ARG A 65 1.88 -14.66 -6.24
CA ARG A 65 0.80 -15.62 -6.50
C ARG A 65 -0.46 -15.18 -5.75
N ALA A 66 -0.85 -13.94 -6.01
CA ALA A 66 -1.97 -13.20 -5.43
C ALA A 66 -2.15 -11.91 -6.23
N ARG A 67 -3.38 -11.38 -6.28
CA ARG A 67 -3.66 -10.01 -6.71
C ARG A 67 -3.20 -9.05 -5.62
N VAL A 68 -2.09 -8.36 -5.84
CA VAL A 68 -1.53 -7.40 -4.89
C VAL A 68 -1.96 -6.00 -5.30
N SER A 69 -2.41 -5.18 -4.35
CA SER A 69 -2.77 -3.79 -4.62
C SER A 69 -1.52 -2.92 -4.78
N TRP A 70 -1.71 -1.70 -5.28
CA TRP A 70 -0.78 -0.60 -5.05
C TRP A 70 -1.00 0.00 -3.65
N PRO A 71 -0.09 0.85 -3.13
CA PRO A 71 -0.28 1.55 -1.87
C PRO A 71 -1.62 2.30 -1.83
N LEU A 72 -2.46 2.06 -0.82
CA LEU A 72 -3.77 2.69 -0.71
C LEU A 72 -3.67 4.22 -0.83
N GLY A 73 -4.52 4.81 -1.67
CA GLY A 73 -4.51 6.26 -1.89
C GLY A 73 -3.41 6.76 -2.84
N PHE A 74 -2.67 5.86 -3.50
CA PHE A 74 -1.72 6.24 -4.54
C PHE A 74 -2.41 6.98 -5.69
N THR A 75 -1.93 8.17 -6.00
CA THR A 75 -2.47 9.03 -7.06
C THR A 75 -1.69 8.96 -8.37
N GLY A 76 -0.53 8.29 -8.39
CA GLY A 76 0.38 8.29 -9.55
C GLY A 76 -0.17 7.54 -10.78
N GLY A 77 -1.23 6.75 -10.62
CA GLY A 77 -1.92 6.10 -11.74
C GLY A 77 -2.87 7.02 -12.52
N PHE A 78 -3.11 8.23 -12.04
CA PHE A 78 -4.05 9.16 -12.67
C PHE A 78 -3.39 10.03 -13.74
N HIS A 79 -4.02 10.07 -14.92
CA HIS A 79 -3.68 11.01 -15.97
C HIS A 79 -4.36 12.37 -15.71
N PRO A 80 -3.58 13.47 -15.56
CA PRO A 80 -4.08 14.75 -15.06
C PRO A 80 -5.03 15.48 -16.02
N ALA A 81 -4.95 15.18 -17.32
CA ALA A 81 -5.82 15.78 -18.33
C ALA A 81 -7.18 15.06 -18.51
N LEU A 82 -7.31 13.85 -17.97
CA LEU A 82 -8.53 13.04 -18.08
C LEU A 82 -9.43 13.27 -16.87
N THR A 83 -10.74 13.02 -17.01
CA THR A 83 -11.70 13.10 -15.91
C THR A 83 -11.52 11.96 -14.90
N ALA A 84 -12.19 12.02 -13.74
CA ALA A 84 -12.18 10.89 -12.82
C ALA A 84 -12.74 9.63 -13.51
N ARG A 85 -13.89 9.75 -14.18
CA ARG A 85 -14.55 8.65 -14.90
C ARG A 85 -13.64 7.99 -15.94
N GLU A 86 -12.91 8.79 -16.72
CA GLU A 86 -11.98 8.28 -17.73
C GLU A 86 -10.79 7.53 -17.10
N ASN A 87 -10.26 8.07 -16.00
CA ASN A 87 -9.19 7.41 -15.24
C ASN A 87 -9.64 6.09 -14.63
N LEU A 88 -10.84 6.05 -14.01
CA LEU A 88 -11.40 4.82 -13.45
C LEU A 88 -11.59 3.77 -14.53
N ARG A 89 -12.15 4.15 -15.69
CA ARG A 89 -12.29 3.24 -16.84
C ARG A 89 -10.96 2.65 -17.28
N PHE A 90 -9.91 3.46 -17.35
CA PHE A 90 -8.57 3.00 -17.75
C PHE A 90 -7.99 2.01 -16.75
N ILE A 91 -8.03 2.34 -15.45
CA ILE A 91 -7.45 1.51 -14.40
C ILE A 91 -8.25 0.21 -14.23
N SER A 92 -9.58 0.25 -14.27
CA SER A 92 -10.43 -0.96 -14.22
C SER A 92 -10.08 -1.94 -15.34
N ARG A 93 -9.76 -1.46 -16.54
CA ARG A 93 -9.32 -2.34 -17.65
C ARG A 93 -7.98 -3.02 -17.40
N ILE A 94 -7.00 -2.30 -16.83
CA ILE A 94 -5.69 -2.87 -16.50
C ILE A 94 -5.83 -4.05 -15.54
N TYR A 95 -6.74 -3.92 -14.58
CA TYR A 95 -6.95 -4.89 -13.50
C TYR A 95 -8.13 -5.84 -13.73
N ASN A 96 -8.71 -5.82 -14.94
CA ASN A 96 -9.85 -6.64 -15.34
C ASN A 96 -11.02 -6.59 -14.33
N SER A 97 -11.36 -5.39 -13.89
CA SER A 97 -12.51 -5.08 -13.03
C SER A 97 -13.67 -4.52 -13.84
N ASP A 98 -14.89 -4.70 -13.33
CA ASP A 98 -16.10 -4.13 -13.91
C ASP A 98 -16.04 -2.59 -13.83
N ILE A 99 -16.21 -1.93 -14.98
CA ILE A 99 -16.02 -0.47 -15.07
C ILE A 99 -17.18 0.24 -14.41
N GLU A 100 -18.39 -0.25 -14.61
CA GLU A 100 -19.64 0.31 -14.12
C GLU A 100 -19.73 0.18 -12.59
N GLU A 101 -19.42 -1.01 -12.02
CA GLU A 101 -19.38 -1.26 -10.57
C GLU A 101 -18.34 -0.36 -9.90
N VAL A 102 -17.11 -0.32 -10.43
CA VAL A 102 -16.04 0.52 -9.88
C VAL A 102 -16.42 2.00 -9.97
N THR A 103 -16.94 2.45 -11.11
CA THR A 103 -17.29 3.87 -11.28
C THR A 103 -18.40 4.28 -10.33
N ALA A 104 -19.45 3.47 -10.19
CA ALA A 104 -20.57 3.76 -9.31
C ALA A 104 -20.15 3.80 -7.83
N PHE A 105 -19.32 2.85 -7.39
CA PHE A 105 -18.79 2.84 -6.03
C PHE A 105 -17.93 4.08 -5.77
N VAL A 106 -17.03 4.42 -6.68
CA VAL A 106 -16.08 5.52 -6.47
C VAL A 106 -16.77 6.88 -6.50
N ASP A 107 -17.78 7.06 -7.35
CA ASP A 107 -18.57 8.30 -7.42
C ASP A 107 -19.31 8.55 -6.09
N ASP A 108 -20.01 7.52 -5.58
CA ASP A 108 -20.65 7.59 -4.26
C ASP A 108 -19.62 7.79 -3.14
N PHE A 109 -18.52 7.03 -3.17
CA PHE A 109 -17.53 7.07 -2.10
C PHE A 109 -16.83 8.43 -2.03
N ALA A 110 -16.36 8.97 -3.16
CA ALA A 110 -15.50 10.14 -3.19
C ALA A 110 -16.26 11.46 -2.99
N GLU A 111 -17.57 11.48 -3.24
CA GLU A 111 -18.46 12.63 -3.04
C GLU A 111 -17.90 13.90 -3.71
N LEU A 112 -17.57 13.77 -5.00
CA LEU A 112 -16.95 14.84 -5.79
C LEU A 112 -17.98 15.75 -6.50
N GLY A 113 -19.22 15.27 -6.67
CA GLY A 113 -20.26 15.97 -7.42
C GLY A 113 -19.81 16.29 -8.84
N ASP A 114 -20.06 17.52 -9.30
CA ASP A 114 -19.73 17.98 -10.65
C ASP A 114 -18.24 17.84 -11.02
N TYR A 115 -17.35 17.80 -10.02
CA TYR A 115 -15.91 17.62 -10.26
C TYR A 115 -15.53 16.19 -10.70
N PHE A 116 -16.43 15.22 -10.61
CA PHE A 116 -16.17 13.86 -11.07
C PHE A 116 -15.90 13.80 -12.58
N ASP A 117 -16.59 14.64 -13.35
CA ASP A 117 -16.45 14.73 -14.80
C ASP A 117 -15.54 15.91 -15.24
N MET A 118 -14.77 16.47 -14.31
CA MET A 118 -13.74 17.48 -14.58
C MET A 118 -12.33 16.85 -14.65
N PRO A 119 -11.39 17.42 -15.41
CA PRO A 119 -10.01 16.93 -15.47
C PRO A 119 -9.35 16.82 -14.09
N ILE A 120 -8.56 15.76 -13.86
CA ILE A 120 -7.96 15.47 -12.55
C ILE A 120 -7.08 16.61 -12.00
N SER A 121 -6.46 17.37 -12.91
CA SER A 121 -5.67 18.56 -12.59
C SER A 121 -6.46 19.66 -11.86
N THR A 122 -7.79 19.68 -11.97
CA THR A 122 -8.66 20.69 -11.35
C THR A 122 -9.07 20.34 -9.92
N LEU A 123 -8.96 19.06 -9.50
CA LEU A 123 -9.33 18.63 -8.16
C LEU A 123 -8.37 19.19 -7.10
N SER A 124 -8.86 19.44 -5.90
CA SER A 124 -7.99 19.70 -4.75
C SER A 124 -7.20 18.45 -4.35
N SER A 125 -6.16 18.61 -3.52
CA SER A 125 -5.42 17.45 -2.97
C SER A 125 -6.33 16.51 -2.18
N GLY A 126 -7.27 17.05 -1.39
CA GLY A 126 -8.24 16.26 -0.64
C GLY A 126 -9.21 15.49 -1.55
N MET A 127 -9.69 16.12 -2.63
CA MET A 127 -10.54 15.45 -3.62
C MET A 127 -9.79 14.33 -4.36
N ARG A 128 -8.55 14.57 -4.79
CA ARG A 128 -7.71 13.52 -5.39
C ARG A 128 -7.45 12.37 -4.43
N ALA A 129 -7.22 12.66 -3.15
CA ALA A 129 -7.04 11.62 -2.13
C ALA A 129 -8.32 10.79 -1.95
N ARG A 130 -9.50 11.41 -1.89
CA ARG A 130 -10.79 10.70 -1.81
C ARG A 130 -11.02 9.81 -3.02
N LEU A 131 -10.74 10.32 -4.22
CA LEU A 131 -10.84 9.56 -5.47
C LEU A 131 -9.89 8.35 -5.49
N ALA A 132 -8.62 8.57 -5.15
CA ALA A 132 -7.61 7.50 -5.11
C ALA A 132 -7.96 6.42 -4.09
N PHE A 133 -8.44 6.84 -2.91
CA PHE A 133 -8.84 5.92 -1.86
C PHE A 133 -10.08 5.12 -2.28
N GLY A 134 -11.12 5.79 -2.81
CA GLY A 134 -12.31 5.12 -3.34
C GLY A 134 -11.97 4.09 -4.40
N LEU A 135 -11.09 4.43 -5.35
CA LEU A 135 -10.63 3.48 -6.36
C LEU A 135 -9.90 2.29 -5.73
N SER A 136 -8.99 2.52 -4.78
CA SER A 136 -8.31 1.42 -4.07
C SER A 136 -9.31 0.47 -3.37
N LEU A 137 -10.38 1.01 -2.79
CA LEU A 137 -11.40 0.23 -2.08
C LEU A 137 -12.36 -0.51 -3.03
N ALA A 138 -12.69 0.09 -4.18
CA ALA A 138 -13.56 -0.50 -5.21
C ALA A 138 -12.94 -1.74 -5.86
N MET A 139 -11.61 -1.79 -5.88
CA MET A 139 -10.83 -2.83 -6.52
C MET A 139 -10.61 -4.00 -5.55
N ARG A 140 -10.92 -5.21 -5.99
CA ARG A 140 -10.74 -6.42 -5.18
C ARG A 140 -9.32 -6.97 -5.35
N PHE A 141 -8.56 -6.98 -4.26
CA PHE A 141 -7.22 -7.58 -4.18
C PHE A 141 -7.21 -8.68 -3.13
N ASP A 142 -6.31 -9.64 -3.28
CA ASP A 142 -6.08 -10.67 -2.25
C ASP A 142 -5.21 -10.11 -1.12
N PHE A 143 -4.35 -9.13 -1.45
CA PHE A 143 -3.39 -8.54 -0.53
C PHE A 143 -3.23 -7.04 -0.75
N TYR A 144 -3.56 -6.25 0.28
CA TYR A 144 -3.51 -4.79 0.22
C TYR A 144 -2.22 -4.21 0.79
N LEU A 145 -1.67 -3.23 0.10
CA LEU A 145 -0.47 -2.50 0.51
C LEU A 145 -0.87 -1.14 1.08
N ILE A 146 -0.47 -0.84 2.31
CA ILE A 146 -0.91 0.38 3.01
C ILE A 146 0.34 1.13 3.49
N ASP A 147 0.59 2.31 2.94
CA ASP A 147 1.63 3.23 3.40
C ASP A 147 0.97 4.28 4.31
N GLU A 148 0.94 3.99 5.60
CA GLU A 148 0.18 4.68 6.65
C GLU A 148 -1.34 4.58 6.50
N ILE A 149 -2.07 4.61 7.63
CA ILE A 149 -3.53 4.67 7.57
C ILE A 149 -3.92 6.09 7.21
N VAL A 150 -4.29 6.27 5.95
CA VAL A 150 -4.61 7.58 5.40
C VAL A 150 -5.90 8.10 6.05
N SER A 151 -5.79 9.16 6.86
CA SER A 151 -6.94 9.93 7.34
C SER A 151 -7.35 10.94 6.29
N VAL A 152 -8.14 10.52 5.29
CA VAL A 152 -8.66 11.42 4.26
C VAL A 152 -9.97 12.06 4.74
N GLY A 153 -10.16 13.34 4.43
CA GLY A 153 -11.46 14.02 4.56
C GLY A 153 -11.81 14.46 5.98
N ASP A 154 -13.05 14.94 6.10
CA ASP A 154 -13.65 15.37 7.35
C ASP A 154 -14.06 14.17 8.25
N TYR A 155 -14.66 14.46 9.40
CA TYR A 155 -15.06 13.42 10.35
C TYR A 155 -15.99 12.36 9.73
N TRP A 156 -16.94 12.79 8.91
CA TRP A 156 -17.93 11.89 8.29
C TRP A 156 -17.29 10.99 7.24
N PHE A 157 -16.44 11.57 6.39
CA PHE A 157 -15.70 10.79 5.40
C PHE A 157 -14.76 9.78 6.04
N ARG A 158 -14.11 10.14 7.16
CA ARG A 158 -13.25 9.21 7.91
C ARG A 158 -14.03 8.01 8.44
N ALA A 159 -15.25 8.21 8.92
CA ALA A 159 -16.09 7.10 9.36
C ALA A 159 -16.46 6.17 8.20
N LYS A 160 -16.83 6.73 7.04
CA LYS A 160 -17.10 5.98 5.79
C LYS A 160 -15.87 5.19 5.34
N ALA A 161 -14.70 5.84 5.28
CA ALA A 161 -13.44 5.23 4.91
C ALA A 161 -13.02 4.11 5.87
N GLN A 162 -13.22 4.30 7.18
CA GLN A 162 -12.92 3.28 8.18
C GLN A 162 -13.81 2.05 8.01
N ALA A 163 -15.11 2.24 7.76
CA ALA A 163 -16.03 1.12 7.55
C ALA A 163 -15.64 0.25 6.33
N GLU A 164 -15.29 0.88 5.21
CA GLU A 164 -14.82 0.16 4.03
C GLU A 164 -13.44 -0.49 4.24
N PHE A 165 -12.56 0.18 4.98
CA PHE A 165 -11.27 -0.40 5.35
C PHE A 165 -11.43 -1.65 6.20
N ASP A 166 -12.31 -1.61 7.20
CA ASP A 166 -12.59 -2.76 8.07
C ASP A 166 -13.22 -3.91 7.27
N ARG A 167 -14.07 -3.61 6.28
CA ARG A 167 -14.61 -4.62 5.35
C ARG A 167 -13.49 -5.33 4.59
N ILE A 168 -12.60 -4.59 3.95
CA ILE A 168 -11.46 -5.15 3.20
C ILE A 168 -10.54 -5.96 4.11
N ARG A 169 -10.26 -5.44 5.32
CA ARG A 169 -9.45 -6.13 6.32
C ARG A 169 -9.99 -7.52 6.66
N ASN A 170 -11.31 -7.68 6.72
CA ASN A 170 -11.93 -8.97 7.04
C ASN A 170 -11.92 -9.95 5.86
N GLU A 171 -11.78 -9.45 4.63
CA GLU A 171 -11.85 -10.25 3.40
C GLU A 171 -10.46 -10.57 2.82
N SER A 172 -9.41 -9.86 3.23
CA SER A 172 -8.10 -9.87 2.56
C SER A 172 -6.94 -9.70 3.53
N GLY A 173 -5.75 -10.19 3.12
CA GLY A 173 -4.52 -9.88 3.84
C GLY A 173 -4.03 -8.46 3.55
N MET A 174 -3.11 -7.97 4.37
CA MET A 174 -2.50 -6.66 4.15
C MET A 174 -1.06 -6.57 4.63
N LEU A 175 -0.30 -5.68 4.00
CA LEU A 175 0.99 -5.20 4.44
C LEU A 175 0.87 -3.74 4.84
N LEU A 176 0.94 -3.47 6.15
CA LEU A 176 0.81 -2.14 6.70
C LEU A 176 2.17 -1.60 7.12
N VAL A 177 2.60 -0.52 6.49
CA VAL A 177 3.71 0.31 6.96
C VAL A 177 3.11 1.44 7.79
N SER A 178 3.55 1.62 9.03
CA SER A 178 3.18 2.77 9.85
C SER A 178 4.33 3.18 10.75
N HIS A 179 4.41 4.47 11.08
CA HIS A 179 5.34 4.99 12.08
C HIS A 179 4.82 4.82 13.52
N SER A 180 3.57 4.39 13.70
CA SER A 180 2.90 4.24 14.99
C SER A 180 2.79 2.77 15.39
N PRO A 181 3.51 2.31 16.43
CA PRO A 181 3.35 0.95 16.96
C PRO A 181 1.91 0.66 17.43
N ALA A 182 1.20 1.67 17.92
CA ALA A 182 -0.21 1.51 18.31
C ALA A 182 -1.11 1.21 17.10
N THR A 183 -0.82 1.82 15.95
CA THR A 183 -1.53 1.54 14.69
C THR A 183 -1.24 0.10 14.23
N ILE A 184 0.04 -0.30 14.21
CA ILE A 184 0.42 -1.67 13.85
C ILE A 184 -0.28 -2.69 14.76
N ARG A 185 -0.25 -2.50 16.08
CA ARG A 185 -0.94 -3.38 17.04
C ARG A 185 -2.45 -3.48 16.84
N LYS A 186 -3.08 -2.39 16.40
CA LYS A 186 -4.53 -2.37 16.18
C LYS A 186 -4.94 -3.19 14.96
N PHE A 187 -4.11 -3.24 13.93
CA PHE A 187 -4.51 -3.78 12.62
C PHE A 187 -3.77 -5.05 12.19
N CYS A 188 -2.62 -5.34 12.77
CA CYS A 188 -1.75 -6.45 12.39
C CYS A 188 -1.56 -7.44 13.55
N ASP A 189 -1.35 -8.71 13.19
CA ASP A 189 -1.04 -9.80 14.12
C ASP A 189 0.37 -10.36 13.92
N THR A 190 0.94 -10.15 12.73
CA THR A 190 2.25 -10.64 12.28
C THR A 190 3.17 -9.44 12.07
N GLY A 191 4.46 -9.58 12.38
CA GLY A 191 5.44 -8.50 12.26
C GLY A 191 6.55 -8.80 11.24
N LEU A 192 6.91 -7.80 10.44
CA LEU A 192 8.03 -7.82 9.52
C LEU A 192 8.99 -6.69 9.86
N VAL A 193 10.19 -7.02 10.33
CA VAL A 193 11.19 -6.01 10.71
C VAL A 193 12.21 -5.83 9.59
N LEU A 194 12.34 -4.59 9.10
CA LEU A 194 13.36 -4.16 8.16
C LEU A 194 14.50 -3.47 8.91
N ARG A 195 15.66 -4.14 8.97
CA ARG A 195 16.85 -3.65 9.68
C ARG A 195 18.12 -3.97 8.90
N ASN A 196 18.93 -2.95 8.64
CA ASN A 196 20.26 -3.08 8.01
C ASN A 196 20.28 -3.92 6.71
N GLY A 197 19.29 -3.72 5.84
CA GLY A 197 19.20 -4.47 4.58
C GLY A 197 18.55 -5.85 4.69
N LEU A 198 18.18 -6.29 5.90
CA LEU A 198 17.57 -7.60 6.13
C LEU A 198 16.09 -7.48 6.49
N LEU A 199 15.31 -8.50 6.11
CA LEU A 199 13.93 -8.68 6.51
C LEU A 199 13.81 -9.88 7.44
N VAL A 200 13.21 -9.67 8.61
CA VAL A 200 12.93 -10.74 9.58
C VAL A 200 11.43 -10.78 9.85
N MET A 201 10.80 -11.92 9.56
CA MET A 201 9.38 -12.15 9.82
C MET A 201 9.20 -12.82 11.19
N PHE A 202 8.19 -12.38 11.93
CA PHE A 202 7.76 -12.95 13.19
C PHE A 202 6.27 -13.26 13.11
N ASP A 203 5.88 -14.46 13.53
CA ASP A 203 4.48 -14.86 13.58
C ASP A 203 3.67 -14.05 14.60
N ALA A 204 4.30 -13.67 15.72
CA ALA A 204 3.70 -12.80 16.73
C ALA A 204 4.23 -11.38 16.59
N LEU A 205 3.31 -10.41 16.52
CA LEU A 205 3.66 -9.00 16.40
C LEU A 205 4.49 -8.49 17.58
N GLU A 206 4.21 -8.91 18.81
CA GLU A 206 4.97 -8.42 19.97
C GLU A 206 6.44 -8.84 19.90
N ASP A 207 6.75 -10.06 19.43
CA ASP A 207 8.15 -10.49 19.22
C ASP A 207 8.86 -9.59 18.21
N ALA A 208 8.17 -9.17 17.14
CA ALA A 208 8.72 -8.22 16.17
C ALA A 208 8.93 -6.83 16.77
N ILE A 209 8.03 -6.39 17.65
CA ILE A 209 8.15 -5.08 18.32
C ILE A 209 9.31 -5.11 19.31
N ASP A 210 9.44 -6.17 20.10
CA ASP A 210 10.55 -6.36 21.02
C ASP A 210 11.87 -6.37 20.25
N PHE A 211 11.98 -7.17 19.17
CA PHE A 211 13.16 -7.17 18.30
C PHE A 211 13.46 -5.81 17.64
N TYR A 212 12.42 -5.01 17.35
CA TYR A 212 12.58 -3.67 16.81
C TYR A 212 13.03 -2.64 17.87
N LEU A 213 12.61 -2.80 19.13
CA LEU A 213 12.94 -1.91 20.24
C LEU A 213 14.25 -2.28 20.95
N ASP A 214 14.67 -3.53 20.83
CA ASP A 214 15.97 -4.05 21.28
C ASP A 214 17.07 -3.52 20.33
N ASP A 215 17.31 -2.21 20.43
CA ASP A 215 18.40 -1.47 19.81
C ASP A 215 19.54 -1.38 20.85
N ASP A 216 20.49 -2.31 20.78
CA ASP A 216 21.89 -2.11 21.19
C ASP A 216 22.64 -1.25 20.14
#